data_AF-A0A9E2M405-F1
#
_entry.id   AF-A0A9E2M405-F1
#
_cell.length_a   1.000
_cell.length_b   1.000
_cell.length_c   1.000
_cell.angle_alpha   90.00
_cell.angle_beta   90.00
_cell.angle_gamma   90.00
#
_symmetry.space_group_name_H-M   'P 1'
#
loop_
_entity.id
_entity.type
_entity.pdbx_description
1 polymer ?
#
loop_
_entity_poly.entity_id
_entity_poly.type
_entity_poly.pdbx_seq_one_letter_code
_entity_poly.pdbx_strand_id
1 'polypeptide(L)'
;MLIDIERHTRRMIGLLGIATLFGILFVPISSAQVSSNAERELEITERLIDRAADAVREAGSVIGYQHLERAVELQRGARDAYREGTHRRASTLTLMAREQAKKAIGAIQMSDENSSLVSREIERTDDVLKKAHDQVRESNDQNAVSLLERASKTQTDGKEFFRGNRLKIALKATLKARDTAKKAIEIAGRQPNQTNRLRREIDRTDDLIAKALERATQLESNGQVHMLLENARASQLIARERFESGDHQSALNQTTRARDVAKQALAKMETDVQPERIEKLLQQNDRLIENLRDRLHDSPNANASELIDVAVGHQSRAKEALSSGKHNVSIVEAKAARDLAERARDMMEK
;
A
#
# COMPACT_ATOMS: atom_id res chain seq x y z
N MET A 1 25.96 -24.81 18.19
CA MET A 1 25.98 -24.48 19.63
C MET A 1 24.72 -25.06 20.24
N LEU A 2 24.72 -26.38 20.50
CA LEU A 2 23.62 -27.12 21.13
C LEU A 2 24.29 -28.09 22.09
N ILE A 3 23.98 -27.92 23.36
CA ILE A 3 24.65 -28.53 24.50
C ILE A 3 24.04 -29.89 24.79
N ASP A 4 24.94 -30.86 24.69
CA ASP A 4 25.11 -32.12 25.41
C ASP A 4 24.45 -32.18 26.82
N ILE A 5 23.51 -33.10 27.03
CA ILE A 5 23.12 -33.57 28.37
C ILE A 5 22.97 -35.09 28.32
N GLU A 6 24.11 -35.76 28.43
CA GLU A 6 24.23 -37.16 28.77
C GLU A 6 24.96 -37.27 30.13
N ARG A 7 24.49 -38.18 31.00
CA ARG A 7 25.08 -38.71 32.25
C ARG A 7 24.77 -38.00 33.58
N HIS A 8 24.12 -38.76 34.46
CA HIS A 8 24.63 -39.08 35.81
C HIS A 8 23.95 -40.37 36.33
N THR A 9 24.61 -41.53 36.25
CA THR A 9 25.31 -42.24 37.36
C THR A 9 24.43 -42.55 38.58
N ARG A 10 23.99 -43.80 38.78
CA ARG A 10 24.70 -44.84 39.58
C ARG A 10 25.47 -44.29 40.79
N ARG A 11 25.01 -44.63 42.01
CA ARG A 11 25.78 -45.01 43.21
C ARG A 11 24.79 -45.40 44.32
N MET A 12 24.83 -46.67 44.76
CA MET A 12 25.45 -47.17 46.01
C MET A 12 24.47 -47.20 47.18
N ILE A 13 24.03 -48.40 47.60
CA ILE A 13 24.56 -49.22 48.71
C ILE A 13 24.18 -48.66 50.10
N GLY A 14 23.47 -49.47 50.89
CA GLY A 14 23.64 -49.46 52.34
C GLY A 14 22.41 -49.84 53.17
N LEU A 15 22.49 -51.03 53.80
CA LEU A 15 22.02 -51.37 55.16
C LEU A 15 20.50 -51.40 55.43
N LEU A 16 19.86 -52.57 55.63
CA LEU A 16 19.95 -53.50 56.78
C LEU A 16 19.41 -52.85 58.07
N GLY A 17 18.19 -53.24 58.47
CA GLY A 17 17.67 -52.88 59.80
C GLY A 17 16.17 -53.06 59.99
N ILE A 18 15.81 -54.11 60.74
CA ILE A 18 14.67 -54.18 61.66
C ILE A 18 13.31 -54.53 61.05
N ALA A 19 13.09 -55.85 61.04
CA ALA A 19 11.79 -56.48 61.15
C ALA A 19 11.01 -55.90 62.35
N THR A 20 9.89 -55.22 62.07
CA THR A 20 8.86 -54.94 63.08
C THR A 20 7.58 -55.62 62.61
N LEU A 21 7.26 -56.70 63.32
CA LEU A 21 6.14 -57.60 63.13
C LEU A 21 4.84 -56.89 63.54
N PHE A 22 4.29 -56.04 62.68
CA PHE A 22 2.93 -55.53 62.82
C PHE A 22 1.99 -56.38 61.96
N GLY A 23 1.26 -57.29 62.61
CA GLY A 23 0.13 -58.00 62.04
C GLY A 23 -1.00 -57.02 61.73
N ILE A 24 -0.89 -56.32 60.60
CA ILE A 24 -2.01 -55.59 60.01
C ILE A 24 -2.93 -56.65 59.42
N LEU A 25 -4.06 -56.87 60.07
CA LEU A 25 -5.24 -57.47 59.46
C LEU A 25 -5.48 -56.73 58.15
N PHE A 26 -5.08 -57.35 57.04
CA PHE A 26 -5.40 -56.93 55.69
C PHE A 26 -6.91 -57.14 55.55
N VAL A 27 -7.69 -56.19 56.07
CA VAL A 27 -9.11 -56.11 55.75
C VAL A 27 -9.14 -55.97 54.23
N PRO A 28 -9.74 -56.92 53.48
CA PRO A 28 -9.90 -56.77 52.05
C PRO A 28 -10.79 -55.54 51.86
N ILE A 29 -10.17 -54.39 51.61
CA ILE A 29 -10.86 -53.15 51.29
C ILE A 29 -11.54 -53.38 49.92
N SER A 30 -12.77 -53.88 50.02
CA SER A 30 -13.92 -53.66 49.16
C SER A 30 -13.67 -53.80 47.65
N SER A 31 -13.40 -55.03 47.18
CA SER A 31 -13.49 -55.40 45.76
C SER A 31 -14.84 -55.02 45.12
N ALA A 32 -15.92 -55.03 45.92
CA ALA A 32 -17.26 -54.60 45.50
C ALA A 32 -17.32 -53.13 45.06
N GLN A 33 -16.54 -52.24 45.69
CA GLN A 33 -16.57 -50.80 45.39
C GLN A 33 -15.80 -50.46 44.09
N VAL A 34 -14.79 -51.27 43.75
CA VAL A 34 -14.06 -51.14 42.48
C VAL A 34 -14.92 -51.60 41.30
N SER A 35 -15.72 -52.66 41.49
CA SER A 35 -16.64 -53.16 40.47
C SER A 35 -17.73 -52.15 40.13
N SER A 36 -18.43 -51.60 41.13
CA SER A 36 -19.53 -50.65 40.91
C SER A 36 -19.07 -49.35 40.24
N ASN A 37 -17.86 -48.88 40.58
CA ASN A 37 -17.26 -47.73 39.90
C ASN A 37 -16.94 -48.03 38.44
N ALA A 38 -16.39 -49.21 38.13
CA ALA A 38 -16.04 -49.56 36.75
C ALA A 38 -17.28 -49.69 35.85
N GLU A 39 -18.38 -50.24 36.36
CA GLU A 39 -19.66 -50.32 35.63
C GLU A 39 -20.21 -48.92 35.29
N ARG A 40 -20.22 -48.01 36.26
CA ARG A 40 -20.64 -46.63 36.05
C ARG A 40 -19.79 -45.91 35.02
N GLU A 41 -18.47 -46.10 35.06
CA GLU A 41 -17.55 -45.48 34.09
C GLU A 41 -17.77 -46.01 32.67
N LEU A 42 -18.07 -47.32 32.51
CA LEU A 42 -18.44 -47.91 31.23
C LEU A 42 -19.70 -47.26 30.66
N GLU A 43 -20.75 -47.10 31.47
CA GLU A 43 -22.02 -46.52 31.03
C GLU A 43 -21.88 -45.04 30.62
N ILE A 44 -21.12 -44.26 31.38
CA ILE A 44 -20.82 -42.85 31.05
C ILE A 44 -20.07 -42.76 29.73
N THR A 45 -19.08 -43.63 29.52
CA THR A 45 -18.30 -43.65 28.28
C THR A 45 -19.15 -44.07 27.09
N GLU A 46 -20.05 -45.03 27.24
CA GLU A 46 -20.97 -45.45 26.16
C GLU A 46 -21.83 -44.26 25.69
N ARG A 47 -22.48 -43.56 26.64
CA ARG A 47 -23.28 -42.37 26.32
C ARG A 47 -22.48 -41.25 25.64
N LEU A 48 -21.16 -41.18 25.88
CA LEU A 48 -20.29 -40.25 25.18
C LEU A 48 -19.97 -40.74 23.76
N ILE A 49 -19.73 -42.04 23.59
CA ILE A 49 -19.49 -42.65 22.27
C ILE A 49 -20.72 -42.50 21.39
N ASP A 50 -21.93 -42.72 21.91
CA ASP A 50 -23.18 -42.55 21.16
C ASP A 50 -23.34 -41.10 20.67
N ARG A 51 -23.13 -40.12 21.56
CA ARG A 51 -23.14 -38.69 21.18
C ARG A 51 -22.06 -38.35 20.17
N ALA A 52 -20.85 -38.90 20.33
CA ALA A 52 -19.79 -38.72 19.34
C ALA A 52 -20.16 -39.35 18.00
N ALA A 53 -20.86 -40.49 18.00
CA ALA A 53 -21.30 -41.18 16.79
C ALA A 53 -22.33 -40.36 16.01
N ASP A 54 -23.32 -39.79 16.69
CA ASP A 54 -24.31 -38.93 16.04
C ASP A 54 -23.67 -37.67 15.48
N ALA A 55 -22.79 -37.01 16.25
CA ALA A 55 -22.06 -35.82 15.80
C ALA A 55 -21.14 -36.10 14.60
N VAL A 56 -20.37 -37.21 14.63
CA VAL A 56 -19.49 -37.60 13.53
C VAL A 56 -20.29 -37.97 12.29
N ARG A 57 -21.43 -38.63 12.46
CA ARG A 57 -22.33 -39.01 11.36
C ARG A 57 -22.92 -37.78 10.68
N GLU A 58 -23.39 -36.82 11.47
CA GLU A 58 -23.94 -35.55 10.98
C GLU A 58 -22.88 -34.72 10.25
N ALA A 59 -21.68 -34.59 10.82
CA ALA A 59 -20.61 -33.78 10.26
C ALA A 59 -19.86 -34.45 9.08
N GLY A 60 -19.96 -35.78 8.94
CA GLY A 60 -19.23 -36.53 7.91
C GLY A 60 -17.70 -36.47 8.05
N SER A 61 -17.17 -36.22 9.26
CA SER A 61 -15.74 -36.02 9.49
C SER A 61 -14.95 -37.32 9.45
N VAL A 62 -14.10 -37.52 8.43
CA VAL A 62 -13.26 -38.72 8.29
C VAL A 62 -12.34 -38.93 9.51
N ILE A 63 -11.73 -37.85 10.02
CA ILE A 63 -10.88 -37.92 11.22
C ILE A 63 -11.73 -38.24 12.45
N GLY A 64 -12.93 -37.66 12.53
CA GLY A 64 -13.91 -37.99 13.56
C GLY A 64 -14.26 -39.48 13.58
N TYR A 65 -14.50 -40.07 12.39
CA TYR A 65 -14.77 -41.51 12.24
C TYR A 65 -13.61 -42.38 12.73
N GLN A 66 -12.36 -42.03 12.41
CA GLN A 66 -11.18 -42.78 12.86
C GLN A 66 -11.05 -42.80 14.39
N HIS A 67 -11.25 -41.66 15.05
CA HIS A 67 -11.24 -41.58 16.51
C HIS A 67 -12.42 -42.31 17.14
N LEU A 68 -13.60 -42.20 16.54
CA LEU A 68 -14.81 -42.88 17.00
C LEU A 68 -14.68 -44.40 16.90
N GLU A 69 -14.19 -44.92 15.78
CA GLU A 69 -13.95 -46.35 15.57
C GLU A 69 -13.03 -46.91 16.67
N ARG A 70 -11.92 -46.22 16.93
CA ARG A 70 -10.99 -46.62 18.00
C ARG A 70 -11.61 -46.51 19.40
N ALA A 71 -12.49 -45.53 19.64
CA ALA A 71 -13.22 -45.42 20.90
C ALA A 71 -14.16 -46.62 21.12
N VAL A 72 -14.89 -47.04 20.07
CA VAL A 72 -15.80 -48.20 20.10
C VAL A 72 -15.02 -49.49 20.36
N GLU A 73 -13.87 -49.69 19.69
CA GLU A 73 -13.00 -50.86 19.91
C GLU A 73 -12.48 -50.93 21.36
N LEU A 74 -11.96 -49.82 21.89
CA LEU A 74 -11.46 -49.75 23.26
C LEU A 74 -12.56 -50.02 24.29
N GLN A 75 -13.76 -49.49 24.07
CA GLN A 75 -14.91 -49.69 24.95
C GLN A 75 -15.42 -51.14 24.91
N ARG A 76 -15.42 -51.79 23.74
CA ARG A 76 -15.70 -53.22 23.64
C ARG A 76 -14.70 -54.02 24.47
N GLY A 77 -13.40 -53.76 24.31
CA GLY A 77 -12.37 -54.41 25.12
C GLY A 77 -12.49 -54.13 26.62
N ALA A 78 -12.95 -52.94 27.01
CA ALA A 78 -13.21 -52.59 28.40
C ALA A 78 -14.36 -53.43 29.00
N ARG A 79 -15.44 -53.66 28.24
CA ARG A 79 -16.56 -54.52 28.66
C ARG A 79 -16.13 -55.98 28.82
N ASP A 80 -15.33 -56.50 27.90
CA ASP A 80 -14.83 -57.87 27.97
C ASP A 80 -13.92 -58.06 29.21
N ALA A 81 -12.99 -57.14 29.45
CA ALA A 81 -12.15 -57.14 30.65
C ALA A 81 -12.96 -57.06 31.96
N TYR A 82 -14.08 -56.31 31.96
CA TYR A 82 -14.98 -56.22 33.11
C TYR A 82 -15.67 -57.56 33.40
N ARG A 83 -16.18 -58.24 32.37
CA ARG A 83 -16.81 -59.57 32.48
C ARG A 83 -15.84 -60.64 32.99
N GLU A 84 -14.56 -60.53 32.64
CA GLU A 84 -13.48 -61.39 33.13
C GLU A 84 -13.05 -61.08 34.58
N GLY A 85 -13.65 -60.08 35.24
CA GLY A 85 -13.28 -59.66 36.60
C GLY A 85 -12.00 -58.82 36.68
N THR A 86 -11.42 -58.42 35.54
CA THR A 86 -10.19 -57.60 35.50
C THR A 86 -10.50 -56.09 35.54
N HIS A 87 -11.20 -55.65 36.60
CA HIS A 87 -11.78 -54.30 36.69
C HIS A 87 -10.78 -53.14 36.49
N ARG A 88 -9.52 -53.29 36.93
CA ARG A 88 -8.47 -52.26 36.68
C ARG A 88 -8.22 -52.05 35.19
N ARG A 89 -8.13 -53.14 34.42
CA ARG A 89 -7.92 -53.09 32.97
C ARG A 89 -9.14 -52.49 32.27
N ALA A 90 -10.34 -52.88 32.69
CA ALA A 90 -11.59 -52.29 32.19
C ALA A 90 -11.62 -50.77 32.40
N SER A 91 -11.25 -50.31 33.60
CA SER A 91 -11.17 -48.88 33.94
C SER A 91 -10.18 -48.12 33.06
N THR A 92 -8.98 -48.66 32.84
CA THR A 92 -8.00 -48.04 31.93
C THR A 92 -8.52 -47.95 30.49
N LEU A 93 -9.07 -49.04 29.96
CA LEU A 93 -9.57 -49.08 28.58
C LEU A 93 -10.75 -48.12 28.36
N THR A 94 -11.69 -48.02 29.31
CA THR A 94 -12.82 -47.09 29.19
C THR A 94 -12.38 -45.63 29.25
N LEU A 95 -11.36 -45.30 30.06
CA LEU A 95 -10.78 -43.95 30.06
C LEU A 95 -10.13 -43.60 28.70
N MET A 96 -9.40 -44.55 28.10
CA MET A 96 -8.83 -44.37 26.77
C MET A 96 -9.93 -44.21 25.70
N ALA A 97 -10.98 -45.02 25.76
CA ALA A 97 -12.13 -44.93 24.87
C ALA A 97 -12.80 -43.54 24.97
N ARG A 98 -13.00 -43.06 26.19
CA ARG A 98 -13.55 -41.72 26.47
C ARG A 98 -12.68 -40.61 25.88
N GLU A 99 -11.35 -40.72 25.99
CA GLU A 99 -10.44 -39.74 25.40
C GLU A 99 -10.53 -39.73 23.87
N GLN A 100 -10.62 -40.90 23.23
CA GLN A 100 -10.82 -41.00 21.78
C GLN A 100 -12.17 -40.43 21.34
N ALA A 101 -13.26 -40.69 22.07
CA ALA A 101 -14.56 -40.09 21.80
C ALA A 101 -14.53 -38.56 21.90
N LYS A 102 -13.84 -38.00 22.91
CA LYS A 102 -13.61 -36.55 23.01
C LYS A 102 -12.81 -36.00 21.83
N LYS A 103 -11.78 -36.72 21.37
CA LYS A 103 -11.00 -36.34 20.17
C LYS A 103 -11.86 -36.36 18.90
N ALA A 104 -12.77 -37.33 18.77
CA ALA A 104 -13.73 -37.38 17.66
C ALA A 104 -14.62 -36.13 17.62
N ILE A 105 -15.20 -35.75 18.77
CA ILE A 105 -16.02 -34.53 18.90
C ILE A 105 -15.19 -33.28 18.63
N GLY A 106 -13.98 -33.19 19.20
CA GLY A 106 -13.07 -32.06 18.98
C GLY A 106 -12.68 -31.89 17.51
N ALA A 107 -12.47 -32.99 16.77
CA ALA A 107 -12.17 -32.95 15.35
C ALA A 107 -13.30 -32.33 14.50
N ILE A 108 -14.57 -32.50 14.91
CA ILE A 108 -15.73 -31.88 14.27
C ILE A 108 -15.74 -30.38 14.55
N GLN A 109 -15.63 -30.00 15.83
CA GLN A 109 -15.64 -28.60 16.24
C GLN A 109 -14.55 -27.79 15.54
N MET A 110 -13.34 -28.34 15.48
CA MET A 110 -12.24 -27.70 14.74
C MET A 110 -12.51 -27.63 13.23
N SER A 111 -13.20 -28.61 12.64
CA SER A 111 -13.57 -28.58 11.23
C SER A 111 -14.59 -27.48 10.94
N ASP A 112 -15.60 -27.31 11.79
CA ASP A 112 -16.64 -26.29 11.65
C ASP A 112 -16.07 -24.88 11.85
N GLU A 113 -15.24 -24.68 12.87
CA GLU A 113 -14.54 -23.41 13.09
C GLU A 113 -13.66 -23.04 11.89
N ASN A 114 -12.88 -24.00 11.39
CA ASN A 114 -12.07 -23.81 10.19
C ASN A 114 -12.92 -23.51 8.96
N SER A 115 -14.05 -24.21 8.79
CA SER A 115 -14.98 -23.98 7.68
C SER A 115 -15.54 -22.55 7.72
N SER A 116 -16.00 -22.10 8.89
CA SER A 116 -16.49 -20.72 9.09
C SER A 116 -15.43 -19.66 8.79
N LEU A 117 -14.17 -19.92 9.17
CA LEU A 117 -13.05 -19.03 8.89
C LEU A 117 -12.79 -18.95 7.39
N VAL A 118 -12.73 -20.09 6.70
CA VAL A 118 -12.52 -20.13 5.25
C VAL A 118 -13.66 -19.45 4.50
N SER A 119 -14.92 -19.64 4.92
CA SER A 119 -16.08 -18.94 4.36
C SER A 119 -15.93 -17.42 4.44
N ARG A 120 -15.57 -16.89 5.63
CA ARG A 120 -15.34 -15.44 5.82
C ARG A 120 -14.20 -14.91 4.94
N GLU A 121 -13.13 -15.69 4.75
CA GLU A 121 -12.02 -15.26 3.88
C GLU A 121 -12.40 -15.29 2.40
N ILE A 122 -13.28 -16.22 1.97
CA ILE A 122 -13.85 -16.24 0.62
C ILE A 122 -14.65 -14.96 0.38
N GLU A 123 -15.58 -14.63 1.28
CA GLU A 123 -16.41 -13.41 1.18
C GLU A 123 -15.56 -12.14 1.12
N ARG A 124 -14.59 -11.99 2.02
CA ARG A 124 -13.66 -10.85 2.01
C ARG A 124 -12.88 -10.75 0.70
N THR A 125 -12.52 -11.89 0.11
CA THR A 125 -11.77 -11.92 -1.16
C THR A 125 -12.67 -11.57 -2.34
N ASP A 126 -13.93 -11.99 -2.32
CA ASP A 126 -14.93 -11.57 -3.31
C ASP A 126 -15.16 -10.05 -3.27
N ASP A 127 -15.22 -9.45 -2.09
CA ASP A 127 -15.31 -7.98 -1.93
C ASP A 127 -14.08 -7.27 -2.53
N VAL A 128 -12.88 -7.83 -2.34
CA VAL A 128 -11.65 -7.28 -2.93
C VAL A 128 -11.67 -7.42 -4.45
N LEU A 129 -12.12 -8.56 -4.99
CA LEU A 129 -12.24 -8.77 -6.43
C LEU A 129 -13.26 -7.81 -7.06
N LYS A 130 -14.38 -7.55 -6.39
CA LYS A 130 -15.37 -6.57 -6.84
C LYS A 130 -14.77 -5.17 -6.96
N LYS A 131 -14.06 -4.70 -5.92
CA LYS A 131 -13.35 -3.42 -5.95
C LYS A 131 -12.27 -3.38 -7.02
N ALA A 132 -11.54 -4.48 -7.20
CA ALA A 132 -10.53 -4.60 -8.23
C ALA A 132 -11.13 -4.50 -9.64
N HIS A 133 -12.31 -5.09 -9.88
CA HIS A 133 -13.00 -4.98 -11.16
C HIS A 133 -13.31 -3.53 -11.55
N ASP A 134 -13.86 -2.74 -10.63
CA ASP A 134 -14.20 -1.34 -10.89
C ASP A 134 -12.93 -0.54 -11.25
N GLN A 135 -11.87 -0.66 -10.45
CA GLN A 135 -10.61 0.09 -10.66
C GLN A 135 -9.84 -0.36 -11.90
N VAL A 136 -9.76 -1.67 -12.16
CA VAL A 136 -9.06 -2.20 -13.32
C VAL A 136 -9.78 -1.80 -14.61
N ARG A 137 -11.12 -1.85 -14.62
CA ARG A 137 -11.94 -1.39 -15.75
C ARG A 137 -11.70 0.09 -16.07
N GLU A 138 -11.60 0.95 -15.06
CA GLU A 138 -11.32 2.38 -15.26
C GLU A 138 -9.93 2.65 -15.83
N SER A 139 -8.92 1.84 -15.44
CA SER A 139 -7.53 2.05 -15.87
C SER A 139 -7.23 1.64 -17.31
N ASN A 140 -8.03 0.76 -17.91
CA ASN A 140 -7.79 0.14 -19.22
C ASN A 140 -6.41 -0.54 -19.38
N ASP A 141 -5.73 -0.88 -18.28
CA ASP A 141 -4.41 -1.52 -18.31
C ASP A 141 -4.55 -3.04 -18.53
N GLN A 142 -4.08 -3.53 -19.67
CA GLN A 142 -4.18 -4.95 -20.06
C GLN A 142 -3.44 -5.90 -19.09
N ASN A 143 -2.36 -5.44 -18.45
CA ASN A 143 -1.65 -6.27 -17.46
C ASN A 143 -2.49 -6.39 -16.18
N ALA A 144 -3.12 -5.30 -15.76
CA ALA A 144 -4.02 -5.32 -14.61
C ALA A 144 -5.24 -6.22 -14.88
N VAL A 145 -5.81 -6.16 -16.09
CA VAL A 145 -6.90 -7.05 -16.54
C VAL A 145 -6.47 -8.52 -16.45
N SER A 146 -5.34 -8.89 -17.03
CA SER A 146 -4.84 -10.27 -17.02
C SER A 146 -4.60 -10.81 -15.60
N LEU A 147 -4.07 -9.98 -14.70
CA LEU A 147 -3.91 -10.35 -13.30
C LEU A 147 -5.25 -10.56 -12.58
N LEU A 148 -6.22 -9.70 -12.83
CA LEU A 148 -7.55 -9.80 -12.24
C LEU A 148 -8.30 -11.04 -12.70
N GLU A 149 -8.20 -11.41 -13.98
CA GLU A 149 -8.75 -12.66 -14.52
C GLU A 149 -8.14 -13.88 -13.82
N ARG A 150 -6.81 -13.89 -13.64
CA ARG A 150 -6.11 -14.95 -12.91
C ARG A 150 -6.54 -15.03 -11.45
N ALA A 151 -6.72 -13.88 -10.80
CA ALA A 151 -7.22 -13.81 -9.43
C ALA A 151 -8.63 -14.39 -9.32
N SER A 152 -9.53 -14.00 -10.23
CA SER A 152 -10.92 -14.49 -10.30
C SER A 152 -10.98 -15.99 -10.52
N LYS A 153 -10.19 -16.52 -11.47
CA LYS A 153 -10.08 -17.97 -11.68
C LYS A 153 -9.60 -18.70 -10.43
N THR A 154 -8.53 -18.20 -9.80
CA THR A 154 -7.99 -18.79 -8.57
C THR A 154 -9.01 -18.78 -7.42
N GLN A 155 -9.85 -17.75 -7.34
CA GLN A 155 -10.93 -17.66 -6.37
C GLN A 155 -12.05 -18.67 -6.65
N THR A 156 -12.42 -18.86 -7.92
CA THR A 156 -13.37 -19.90 -8.33
C THR A 156 -12.87 -21.28 -7.92
N ASP A 157 -11.60 -21.61 -8.20
CA ASP A 157 -10.97 -22.86 -7.77
C ASP A 157 -11.00 -22.97 -6.22
N GLY A 158 -10.73 -21.88 -5.50
CA GLY A 158 -10.82 -21.81 -4.04
C GLY A 158 -12.21 -22.16 -3.50
N LYS A 159 -13.27 -21.66 -4.13
CA LYS A 159 -14.66 -21.98 -3.80
C LYS A 159 -15.00 -23.44 -4.09
N GLU A 160 -14.48 -24.01 -5.18
CA GLU A 160 -14.66 -25.43 -5.48
C GLU A 160 -13.97 -26.33 -4.45
N PHE A 161 -12.73 -26.00 -4.04
CA PHE A 161 -12.05 -26.72 -2.97
C PHE A 161 -12.81 -26.63 -1.64
N PHE A 162 -13.44 -25.49 -1.35
CA PHE A 162 -14.26 -25.33 -0.15
C PHE A 162 -15.49 -26.24 -0.20
N ARG A 163 -16.22 -26.26 -1.33
CA ARG A 163 -17.37 -27.17 -1.54
C ARG A 163 -16.98 -28.65 -1.44
N GLY A 164 -15.75 -28.99 -1.86
CA GLY A 164 -15.17 -30.32 -1.70
C GLY A 164 -14.61 -30.63 -0.31
N ASN A 165 -14.86 -29.79 0.70
CA ASN A 165 -14.35 -29.89 2.07
C ASN A 165 -12.81 -29.93 2.19
N ARG A 166 -12.09 -29.35 1.22
CA ARG A 166 -10.61 -29.26 1.19
C ARG A 166 -10.16 -27.91 1.75
N LEU A 167 -10.55 -27.63 3.00
CA LEU A 167 -10.47 -26.30 3.64
C LEU A 167 -9.08 -25.64 3.55
N LYS A 168 -7.99 -26.39 3.80
CA LYS A 168 -6.62 -25.84 3.75
C LYS A 168 -6.21 -25.38 2.35
N ILE A 169 -6.63 -26.11 1.31
CA ILE A 169 -6.32 -25.77 -0.09
C ILE A 169 -7.19 -24.58 -0.52
N ALA A 170 -8.47 -24.60 -0.14
CA ALA A 170 -9.41 -23.50 -0.36
C ALA A 170 -8.88 -22.18 0.22
N LEU A 171 -8.42 -22.19 1.47
CA LEU A 171 -7.85 -21.02 2.13
C LEU A 171 -6.61 -20.50 1.37
N LYS A 172 -5.68 -21.39 1.02
CA LYS A 172 -4.47 -21.00 0.28
C LYS A 172 -4.79 -20.38 -1.09
N ALA A 173 -5.73 -20.96 -1.82
CA ALA A 173 -6.19 -20.45 -3.11
C ALA A 173 -6.83 -19.06 -2.94
N THR A 174 -7.74 -18.91 -1.98
CA THR A 174 -8.42 -17.65 -1.65
C THR A 174 -7.43 -16.53 -1.31
N LEU A 175 -6.47 -16.79 -0.43
CA LEU A 175 -5.43 -15.81 -0.07
C LEU A 175 -4.58 -15.40 -1.29
N LYS A 176 -4.20 -16.38 -2.13
CA LYS A 176 -3.44 -16.11 -3.37
C LYS A 176 -4.25 -15.27 -4.36
N ALA A 177 -5.54 -15.55 -4.51
CA ALA A 177 -6.44 -14.75 -5.34
C ALA A 177 -6.48 -13.31 -4.84
N ARG A 178 -6.65 -13.09 -3.53
CA ARG A 178 -6.64 -11.76 -2.91
C ARG A 178 -5.34 -11.00 -3.15
N ASP A 179 -4.19 -11.64 -2.97
CA ASP A 179 -2.89 -11.00 -3.20
C ASP A 179 -2.70 -10.64 -4.68
N THR A 180 -3.19 -11.49 -5.59
CA THR A 180 -3.15 -11.23 -7.03
C THR A 180 -4.07 -10.07 -7.41
N ALA A 181 -5.28 -10.00 -6.84
CA ALA A 181 -6.22 -8.90 -7.03
C ALA A 181 -5.66 -7.57 -6.51
N LYS A 182 -5.01 -7.56 -5.34
CA LYS A 182 -4.34 -6.37 -4.80
C LYS A 182 -3.22 -5.85 -5.72
N LYS A 183 -2.45 -6.74 -6.36
CA LYS A 183 -1.45 -6.35 -7.36
C LYS A 183 -2.09 -5.76 -8.62
N ALA A 184 -3.22 -6.31 -9.07
CA ALA A 184 -3.98 -5.74 -10.18
C ALA A 184 -4.45 -4.31 -9.85
N ILE A 185 -4.99 -4.09 -8.65
CA ILE A 185 -5.35 -2.77 -8.13
C ILE A 185 -4.15 -1.83 -8.12
N GLU A 186 -2.99 -2.27 -7.64
CA GLU A 186 -1.79 -1.45 -7.58
C GLU A 186 -1.34 -0.98 -8.97
N ILE A 187 -1.35 -1.87 -9.97
CA ILE A 187 -1.02 -1.53 -11.35
C ILE A 187 -2.06 -0.57 -11.92
N ALA A 188 -3.35 -0.88 -11.74
CA ALA A 188 -4.45 -0.01 -12.18
C ALA A 188 -4.37 1.39 -11.55
N GLY A 189 -3.97 1.52 -10.28
CA GLY A 189 -3.83 2.80 -9.59
C GLY A 189 -2.62 3.65 -10.01
N ARG A 190 -1.62 3.05 -10.66
CA ARG A 190 -0.46 3.81 -11.19
C ARG A 190 -0.83 4.61 -12.44
N GLN A 191 -1.73 4.10 -13.27
CA GLN A 191 -2.12 4.68 -14.57
C GLN A 191 -2.87 6.03 -14.46
N PRO A 192 -3.97 6.19 -13.68
CA PRO A 192 -4.66 7.47 -13.54
C PRO A 192 -3.74 8.59 -13.05
N ASN A 193 -2.81 8.24 -12.16
CA ASN A 193 -1.80 9.17 -11.66
C ASN A 193 -0.80 9.55 -12.75
N GLN A 194 -0.41 8.62 -13.64
CA GLN A 194 0.45 8.91 -14.78
C GLN A 194 -0.25 9.78 -15.83
N THR A 195 -1.50 9.47 -16.22
CA THR A 195 -2.26 10.26 -17.19
C THR A 195 -2.52 11.68 -16.68
N ASN A 196 -2.97 11.84 -15.43
CA ASN A 196 -3.18 13.16 -14.82
C ASN A 196 -1.88 13.93 -14.59
N ARG A 197 -0.78 13.23 -14.28
CA ARG A 197 0.54 13.86 -14.19
C ARG A 197 1.00 14.34 -15.57
N LEU A 198 0.87 13.50 -16.59
CA LEU A 198 1.26 13.84 -17.96
C LEU A 198 0.42 15.01 -18.51
N ARG A 199 -0.90 15.03 -18.27
CA ARG A 199 -1.75 16.19 -18.62
C ARG A 199 -1.22 17.48 -17.98
N ARG A 200 -0.94 17.46 -16.67
CA ARG A 200 -0.34 18.62 -15.98
C ARG A 200 1.03 19.02 -16.55
N GLU A 201 1.84 18.05 -16.96
CA GLU A 201 3.14 18.33 -17.60
C GLU A 201 2.98 18.95 -18.99
N ILE A 202 1.96 18.53 -19.77
CA ILE A 202 1.57 19.15 -21.04
C ILE A 202 1.15 20.60 -20.78
N ASP A 203 0.18 20.83 -19.89
CA ASP A 203 -0.35 22.16 -19.58
C ASP A 203 0.77 23.13 -19.12
N ARG A 204 1.67 22.68 -18.24
CA ARG A 204 2.84 23.47 -17.81
C ARG A 204 3.78 23.82 -18.95
N THR A 205 3.98 22.90 -19.89
CA THR A 205 4.83 23.16 -21.07
C THR A 205 4.15 24.16 -22.00
N ASP A 206 2.83 24.10 -22.17
CA ASP A 206 2.08 25.09 -22.94
C ASP A 206 2.17 26.49 -22.32
N ASP A 207 1.98 26.59 -21.00
CA ASP A 207 2.16 27.86 -20.27
C ASP A 207 3.57 28.43 -20.45
N LEU A 208 4.60 27.57 -20.41
CA LEU A 208 5.98 27.97 -20.63
C LEU A 208 6.20 28.51 -22.05
N ILE A 209 5.70 27.80 -23.07
CA ILE A 209 5.81 28.19 -24.48
C ILE A 209 5.08 29.52 -24.71
N ALA A 210 3.87 29.68 -24.16
CA ALA A 210 3.08 30.90 -24.28
C ALA A 210 3.82 32.11 -23.68
N LYS A 211 4.35 31.97 -22.46
CA LYS A 211 5.15 33.02 -21.80
C LYS A 211 6.43 33.34 -22.58
N ALA A 212 7.08 32.32 -23.15
CA ALA A 212 8.28 32.52 -23.95
C ALA A 212 7.99 33.27 -25.27
N LEU A 213 6.85 32.98 -25.93
CA LEU A 213 6.38 33.69 -27.12
C LEU A 213 6.03 35.16 -26.81
N GLU A 214 5.32 35.40 -25.72
CA GLU A 214 5.00 36.76 -25.27
C GLU A 214 6.29 37.56 -25.01
N ARG A 215 7.24 36.97 -24.28
CA ARG A 215 8.54 37.59 -24.00
C ARG A 215 9.35 37.83 -25.27
N ALA A 216 9.35 36.89 -26.22
CA ALA A 216 10.04 37.04 -27.50
C ALA A 216 9.50 38.22 -28.30
N THR A 217 8.17 38.39 -28.28
CA THR A 217 7.45 39.50 -28.93
C THR A 217 7.80 40.83 -28.28
N GLN A 218 7.74 40.92 -26.95
CA GLN A 218 8.08 42.13 -26.19
C GLN A 218 9.53 42.56 -26.39
N LEU A 219 10.45 41.60 -26.52
CA LEU A 219 11.87 41.86 -26.72
C LEU A 219 12.24 42.03 -28.18
N GLU A 220 11.31 41.98 -29.15
CA GLU A 220 11.62 41.99 -30.58
C GLU A 220 12.81 41.06 -30.89
N SER A 221 12.67 39.80 -30.48
CA SER A 221 13.76 38.81 -30.53
C SER A 221 14.11 38.45 -31.97
N ASN A 222 15.34 37.97 -32.19
CA ASN A 222 15.76 37.58 -33.53
C ASN A 222 15.00 36.36 -34.08
N GLY A 223 15.06 36.16 -35.40
CA GLY A 223 14.37 35.06 -36.06
C GLY A 223 14.75 33.66 -35.54
N GLN A 224 15.94 33.49 -34.96
CA GLN A 224 16.36 32.20 -34.39
C GLN A 224 15.56 31.82 -33.14
N VAL A 225 15.25 32.78 -32.27
CA VAL A 225 14.37 32.56 -31.10
C VAL A 225 12.97 32.14 -31.57
N HIS A 226 12.41 32.83 -32.56
CA HIS A 226 11.10 32.49 -33.12
C HIS A 226 11.09 31.08 -33.73
N MET A 227 12.12 30.68 -34.48
CA MET A 227 12.23 29.32 -35.00
C MET A 227 12.28 28.26 -33.89
N LEU A 228 13.01 28.50 -32.79
CA LEU A 228 13.02 27.58 -31.65
C LEU A 228 11.63 27.46 -31.02
N LEU A 229 10.93 28.58 -30.82
CA LEU A 229 9.59 28.55 -30.22
C LEU A 229 8.54 27.88 -31.11
N GLU A 230 8.61 28.05 -32.43
CA GLU A 230 7.76 27.30 -33.37
C GLU A 230 8.06 25.79 -33.33
N ASN A 231 9.34 25.39 -33.25
CA ASN A 231 9.73 23.99 -33.08
C ASN A 231 9.21 23.39 -31.76
N ALA A 232 9.26 24.16 -30.67
CA ALA A 232 8.71 23.76 -29.37
C ALA A 232 7.19 23.55 -29.47
N ARG A 233 6.47 24.49 -30.11
CA ARG A 233 5.03 24.42 -30.34
C ARG A 233 4.64 23.21 -31.19
N ALA A 234 5.35 22.97 -32.28
CA ALA A 234 5.12 21.79 -33.14
C ALA A 234 5.31 20.48 -32.36
N SER A 235 6.38 20.38 -31.55
CA SER A 235 6.62 19.20 -30.71
C SER A 235 5.51 19.01 -29.66
N GLN A 236 5.03 20.11 -29.06
CA GLN A 236 3.96 20.09 -28.07
C GLN A 236 2.59 19.71 -28.68
N LEU A 237 2.31 20.11 -29.93
CA LEU A 237 1.13 19.68 -30.66
C LEU A 237 1.14 18.15 -30.87
N ILE A 238 2.27 17.61 -31.33
CA ILE A 238 2.44 16.14 -31.48
C ILE A 238 2.27 15.45 -30.11
N ALA A 239 2.76 16.05 -29.02
CA ALA A 239 2.57 15.50 -27.68
C ALA A 239 1.08 15.38 -27.30
N ARG A 240 0.26 16.38 -27.64
CA ARG A 240 -1.20 16.36 -27.40
C ARG A 240 -1.89 15.27 -28.23
N GLU A 241 -1.58 15.17 -29.51
CA GLU A 241 -2.13 14.13 -30.39
C GLU A 241 -1.80 12.72 -29.86
N ARG A 242 -0.56 12.49 -29.42
CA ARG A 242 -0.13 11.21 -28.83
C ARG A 242 -0.81 10.94 -27.50
N PHE A 243 -1.04 11.97 -26.69
CA PHE A 243 -1.74 11.84 -25.43
C PHE A 243 -3.20 11.45 -25.64
N GLU A 244 -3.87 12.07 -26.60
CA GLU A 244 -5.26 11.77 -27.00
C GLU A 244 -5.40 10.38 -27.62
N SER A 245 -4.37 9.90 -28.33
CA SER A 245 -4.34 8.53 -28.87
C SER A 245 -3.95 7.46 -27.84
N GLY A 246 -3.73 7.83 -26.57
CA GLY A 246 -3.32 6.90 -25.49
C GLY A 246 -1.84 6.51 -25.49
N ASP A 247 -1.02 7.05 -26.39
CA ASP A 247 0.43 6.81 -26.42
C ASP A 247 1.16 7.76 -25.44
N HIS A 248 0.97 7.49 -24.16
CA HIS A 248 1.47 8.34 -23.07
C HIS A 248 3.00 8.44 -23.03
N GLN A 249 3.73 7.41 -23.45
CA GLN A 249 5.19 7.45 -23.46
C GLN A 249 5.71 8.37 -24.56
N SER A 250 5.19 8.28 -25.78
CA SER A 250 5.55 9.19 -26.86
C SER A 250 5.15 10.63 -26.53
N ALA A 251 3.96 10.82 -25.96
CA ALA A 251 3.50 12.13 -25.49
C ALA A 251 4.46 12.75 -24.45
N LEU A 252 4.91 11.98 -23.46
CA LEU A 252 5.86 12.43 -22.45
C LEU A 252 7.21 12.84 -23.07
N ASN A 253 7.71 12.04 -24.02
CA ASN A 253 8.97 12.34 -24.70
C ASN A 253 8.87 13.64 -25.51
N GLN A 254 7.75 13.85 -26.22
CA GLN A 254 7.53 15.04 -27.05
C GLN A 254 7.33 16.31 -26.21
N THR A 255 6.56 16.24 -25.11
CA THR A 255 6.39 17.43 -24.23
C THR A 255 7.69 17.79 -23.51
N THR A 256 8.52 16.80 -23.16
CA THR A 256 9.85 17.04 -22.60
C THR A 256 10.75 17.75 -23.62
N ARG A 257 10.79 17.25 -24.86
CA ARG A 257 11.53 17.90 -25.95
C ARG A 257 11.05 19.33 -26.19
N ALA A 258 9.73 19.56 -26.26
CA ALA A 258 9.15 20.88 -26.45
C ALA A 258 9.61 21.86 -25.35
N ARG A 259 9.58 21.40 -24.09
CA ARG A 259 10.04 22.17 -22.94
C ARG A 259 11.52 22.52 -23.00
N ASP A 260 12.37 21.58 -23.39
CA ASP A 260 13.81 21.81 -23.50
C ASP A 260 14.12 22.83 -24.59
N VAL A 261 13.44 22.75 -25.74
CA VAL A 261 13.57 23.74 -26.82
C VAL A 261 13.06 25.12 -26.38
N ALA A 262 11.94 25.19 -25.65
CA ALA A 262 11.43 26.45 -25.11
C ALA A 262 12.40 27.08 -24.10
N LYS A 263 13.04 26.27 -23.24
CA LYS A 263 14.09 26.73 -22.32
C LYS A 263 15.33 27.23 -23.06
N GLN A 264 15.74 26.56 -24.14
CA GLN A 264 16.84 27.04 -24.98
C GLN A 264 16.52 28.39 -25.62
N ALA A 265 15.29 28.59 -26.09
CA ALA A 265 14.84 29.88 -26.61
C ALA A 265 14.89 30.98 -25.53
N LEU A 266 14.44 30.68 -24.31
CA LEU A 266 14.52 31.58 -23.16
C LEU A 266 15.96 31.96 -22.81
N ALA A 267 16.85 30.97 -22.70
CA ALA A 267 18.27 31.21 -22.44
C ALA A 267 18.91 32.07 -23.53
N LYS A 268 18.54 31.85 -24.80
CA LYS A 268 19.06 32.64 -25.92
C LYS A 268 18.55 34.08 -25.91
N MET A 269 17.29 34.31 -25.54
CA MET A 269 16.77 35.66 -25.31
C MET A 269 17.50 36.40 -24.19
N GLU A 270 18.00 35.66 -23.19
CA GLU A 270 18.80 36.24 -22.10
C GLU A 270 20.22 36.58 -22.52
N THR A 271 20.80 35.85 -23.48
CA THR A 271 22.13 36.16 -24.02
C THR A 271 22.11 37.22 -25.11
N ASP A 272 21.04 37.30 -25.91
CA ASP A 272 20.90 38.23 -27.02
C ASP A 272 20.44 39.64 -26.59
N VAL A 273 20.64 39.97 -25.32
CA VAL A 273 20.37 41.29 -24.76
C VAL A 273 21.36 42.29 -25.35
N GLN A 274 20.88 43.10 -26.28
CA GLN A 274 21.64 44.20 -26.88
C GLN A 274 21.83 45.35 -25.88
N PRO A 275 23.07 45.79 -25.60
CA PRO A 275 23.35 46.92 -24.71
C PRO A 275 22.52 48.17 -25.03
N GLU A 276 22.33 48.45 -26.32
CA GLU A 276 21.58 49.62 -26.81
C GLU A 276 20.12 49.61 -26.35
N ARG A 277 19.52 48.42 -26.21
CA ARG A 277 18.15 48.28 -25.70
C ARG A 277 18.09 48.52 -24.19
N ILE A 278 19.12 48.09 -23.46
CA ILE A 278 19.23 48.38 -22.02
C ILE A 278 19.39 49.88 -21.82
N GLU A 279 20.28 50.53 -22.58
CA GLU A 279 20.47 51.97 -22.54
C GLU A 279 19.17 52.73 -22.80
N LYS A 280 18.42 52.33 -23.83
CA LYS A 280 17.11 52.92 -24.13
C LYS A 280 16.12 52.74 -22.98
N LEU A 281 16.06 51.56 -22.36
CA LEU A 281 15.21 51.31 -21.20
C LEU A 281 15.61 52.20 -20.00
N LEU A 282 16.91 52.31 -19.73
CA LEU A 282 17.44 53.16 -18.66
C LEU A 282 17.08 54.63 -18.91
N GLN A 283 17.23 55.12 -20.14
CA GLN A 283 16.83 56.49 -20.51
C GLN A 283 15.33 56.72 -20.35
N GLN A 284 14.49 55.74 -20.69
CA GLN A 284 13.04 55.83 -20.48
C GLN A 284 12.68 55.89 -18.99
N ASN A 285 13.33 55.07 -18.17
CA ASN A 285 13.14 55.08 -16.72
C ASN A 285 13.60 56.41 -16.10
N ASP A 286 14.74 56.96 -16.54
CA ASP A 286 15.23 58.25 -16.06
C ASP A 286 14.19 59.35 -16.30
N ARG A 287 13.64 59.43 -17.51
CA ARG A 287 12.58 60.39 -17.86
C ARG A 287 11.32 60.19 -17.03
N LEU A 288 10.92 58.93 -16.79
CA LEU A 288 9.75 58.63 -15.96
C LEU A 288 9.96 59.09 -14.52
N ILE A 289 11.12 58.77 -13.93
CA ILE A 289 11.47 59.13 -12.56
C ILE A 289 11.56 60.66 -12.40
N GLU A 290 12.20 61.35 -13.35
CA GLU A 290 12.32 62.81 -13.36
C GLU A 290 10.94 63.48 -13.42
N ASN A 291 10.09 63.07 -14.37
CA ASN A 291 8.71 63.58 -14.48
C ASN A 291 7.90 63.35 -13.19
N LEU A 292 8.08 62.22 -12.51
CA LEU A 292 7.37 61.94 -11.26
C LEU A 292 7.89 62.77 -10.08
N ARG A 293 9.20 63.08 -10.05
CA ARG A 293 9.79 63.99 -9.05
C ARG A 293 9.25 65.41 -9.21
N ASP A 294 9.14 65.90 -10.44
CA ASP A 294 8.57 67.21 -10.72
C ASP A 294 7.11 67.28 -10.25
N ARG A 295 6.30 66.26 -10.56
CA ARG A 295 4.91 66.19 -10.07
C ARG A 295 4.81 66.11 -8.55
N LEU A 296 5.75 65.44 -7.87
CA LEU A 296 5.78 65.37 -6.40
C LEU A 296 6.16 66.71 -5.77
N HIS A 297 6.94 67.54 -6.46
CA HIS A 297 7.24 68.89 -6.02
C HIS A 297 5.97 69.74 -5.94
N ASP A 298 5.11 69.62 -6.96
CA ASP A 298 3.84 70.36 -7.03
C ASP A 298 2.77 69.79 -6.08
N SER A 299 2.78 68.48 -5.84
CA SER A 299 1.81 67.79 -4.98
C SER A 299 2.48 66.72 -4.12
N PRO A 300 2.97 67.09 -2.92
CA PRO A 300 3.70 66.18 -2.04
C PRO A 300 2.87 64.97 -1.60
N ASN A 301 3.39 63.77 -1.84
CA ASN A 301 2.85 62.50 -1.33
C ASN A 301 4.02 61.66 -0.78
N ALA A 302 4.05 61.48 0.55
CA ALA A 302 5.17 60.83 1.24
C ALA A 302 5.42 59.39 0.77
N ASN A 303 4.36 58.61 0.55
CA ASN A 303 4.49 57.20 0.14
C ASN A 303 5.01 57.08 -1.30
N ALA A 304 4.51 57.94 -2.20
CA ALA A 304 5.01 57.99 -3.58
C ALA A 304 6.47 58.47 -3.64
N SER A 305 6.85 59.42 -2.77
CA SER A 305 8.24 59.89 -2.64
C SER A 305 9.17 58.75 -2.24
N GLU A 306 8.81 57.95 -1.24
CA GLU A 306 9.63 56.81 -0.79
C GLU A 306 9.83 55.79 -1.91
N LEU A 307 8.77 55.44 -2.65
CA LEU A 307 8.88 54.50 -3.78
C LEU A 307 9.81 55.03 -4.89
N ILE A 308 9.77 56.33 -5.18
CA ILE A 308 10.64 56.96 -6.17
C ILE A 308 12.10 56.95 -5.72
N ASP A 309 12.39 57.18 -4.45
CA ASP A 309 13.75 57.09 -3.93
C ASP A 309 14.32 55.66 -4.04
N VAL A 310 13.50 54.65 -3.74
CA VAL A 310 13.89 53.24 -3.95
C VAL A 310 14.09 52.93 -5.43
N ALA A 311 13.21 53.45 -6.31
CA ALA A 311 13.32 53.31 -7.76
C ALA A 311 14.64 53.90 -8.29
N VAL A 312 15.05 55.08 -7.79
CA VAL A 312 16.32 55.74 -8.15
C VAL A 312 17.52 54.90 -7.72
N GLY A 313 17.45 54.27 -6.55
CA GLY A 313 18.46 53.33 -6.09
C GLY A 313 18.64 52.14 -7.04
N HIS A 314 17.54 51.52 -7.46
CA HIS A 314 17.56 50.44 -8.47
C HIS A 314 18.09 50.93 -9.82
N GLN A 315 17.63 52.09 -10.30
CA GLN A 315 18.07 52.68 -11.57
C GLN A 315 19.59 52.96 -11.58
N SER A 316 20.14 53.41 -10.45
CA SER A 316 21.58 53.65 -10.30
C SER A 316 22.38 52.34 -10.37
N ARG A 317 21.95 51.30 -9.66
CA ARG A 317 22.55 49.95 -9.75
C ARG A 317 22.43 49.36 -11.15
N ALA A 318 21.33 49.63 -11.84
CA ALA A 318 21.12 49.19 -13.21
C ALA A 318 22.16 49.79 -14.17
N LYS A 319 22.43 51.10 -14.06
CA LYS A 319 23.47 51.80 -14.83
C LYS A 319 24.87 51.29 -14.51
N GLU A 320 25.18 51.09 -13.23
CA GLU A 320 26.46 50.53 -12.78
C GLU A 320 26.68 49.12 -13.35
N ALA A 321 25.66 48.25 -13.26
CA ALA A 321 25.71 46.91 -13.81
C ALA A 321 25.91 46.92 -15.33
N LEU A 322 25.26 47.84 -16.06
CA LEU A 322 25.46 48.00 -17.51
C LEU A 322 26.90 48.38 -17.83
N SER A 323 27.45 49.39 -17.14
CA SER A 323 28.84 49.83 -17.33
C SER A 323 29.86 48.74 -17.01
N SER A 324 29.50 47.80 -16.14
CA SER A 324 30.31 46.63 -15.78
C SER A 324 30.12 45.43 -16.73
N GLY A 325 29.36 45.57 -17.82
CA GLY A 325 29.04 44.48 -18.76
C GLY A 325 28.09 43.42 -18.19
N LYS A 326 27.50 43.65 -17.02
CA LYS A 326 26.55 42.72 -16.37
C LYS A 326 25.13 42.99 -16.87
N HIS A 327 24.89 42.76 -18.16
CA HIS A 327 23.63 43.09 -18.85
C HIS A 327 22.38 42.52 -18.17
N ASN A 328 22.45 41.26 -17.70
CA ASN A 328 21.32 40.63 -17.00
C ASN A 328 20.98 41.33 -15.69
N VAL A 329 21.98 41.68 -14.90
CA VAL A 329 21.79 42.40 -13.64
C VAL A 329 21.22 43.78 -13.92
N SER A 330 21.73 44.45 -14.97
CA SER A 330 21.23 45.75 -15.40
C SER A 330 19.74 45.73 -15.75
N ILE A 331 19.29 44.74 -16.54
CA ILE A 331 17.87 44.60 -16.88
C ILE A 331 17.01 44.36 -15.64
N VAL A 332 17.43 43.48 -14.74
CA VAL A 332 16.66 43.16 -13.53
C VAL A 332 16.47 44.40 -12.67
N GLU A 333 17.54 45.15 -12.42
CA GLU A 333 17.50 46.40 -11.66
C GLU A 333 16.68 47.48 -12.39
N ALA A 334 16.80 47.60 -13.71
CA ALA A 334 16.02 48.55 -14.50
C ALA A 334 14.51 48.25 -14.46
N LYS A 335 14.11 46.97 -14.48
CA LYS A 335 12.70 46.59 -14.34
C LYS A 335 12.16 46.88 -12.95
N ALA A 336 12.93 46.56 -11.90
CA ALA A 336 12.55 46.90 -10.53
C ALA A 336 12.35 48.41 -10.35
N ALA A 337 13.25 49.23 -10.92
CA ALA A 337 13.10 50.68 -10.92
C ALA A 337 11.80 51.14 -11.60
N ARG A 338 11.48 50.56 -12.76
CA ARG A 338 10.26 50.89 -13.51
C ARG A 338 8.98 50.52 -12.77
N ASP A 339 8.90 49.30 -12.23
CA ASP A 339 7.71 48.82 -11.50
C ASP A 339 7.43 49.70 -10.28
N LEU A 340 8.47 50.13 -9.55
CA LEU A 340 8.35 51.04 -8.42
C LEU A 340 7.89 52.43 -8.86
N ALA A 341 8.44 52.96 -9.96
CA ALA A 341 8.03 54.24 -10.52
C ALA A 341 6.58 54.24 -11.02
N GLU A 342 6.12 53.16 -11.68
CA GLU A 342 4.74 53.03 -12.12
C GLU A 342 3.76 52.94 -10.93
N ARG A 343 4.12 52.21 -9.86
CA ARG A 343 3.31 52.19 -8.62
C ARG A 343 3.23 53.56 -7.96
N ALA A 344 4.32 54.32 -7.95
CA ALA A 344 4.33 55.69 -7.42
C ALA A 344 3.40 56.59 -8.23
N ARG A 345 3.44 56.49 -9.56
CA ARG A 345 2.51 57.20 -10.46
C ARG A 345 1.05 56.90 -10.13
N ASP A 346 0.71 55.61 -10.02
CA ASP A 346 -0.67 55.18 -9.72
C ASP A 346 -1.17 55.66 -8.35
N MET A 347 -0.26 55.90 -7.39
CA MET A 347 -0.62 56.50 -6.08
C MET A 347 -0.85 58.01 -6.15
N MET A 348 -0.19 58.71 -7.06
CA MET A 348 -0.35 60.16 -7.24
C MET A 348 -1.60 60.52 -8.07
N GLU A 349 -2.20 59.54 -8.74
CA GLU A 349 -3.42 59.70 -9.55
C GLU A 349 -4.71 59.42 -8.76
N LYS A 350 -4.59 58.91 -7.54
CA LYS A 350 -5.70 58.72 -6.60
C LYS A 350 -5.81 59.91 -5.65
#